data_AF-A0A2A8BI82-F1
#
_entry.id   AF-A0A2A8BI82-F1
#
_cell.length_a   1.000
_cell.length_b   1.000
_cell.length_c   1.000
_cell.angle_alpha   90.00
_cell.angle_beta   90.00
_cell.angle_gamma   90.00
#
_symmetry.space_group_name_H-M   'P 1'
#
loop_
_entity.id
_entity.type
_entity.pdbx_description
1 polymer ?
#
loop_
_entity_poly.entity_id
_entity_poly.type
_entity_poly.pdbx_seq_one_letter_code
_entity_poly.pdbx_strand_id
1 'polypeptide(L)' 'MTSNIDYTSPTTNFTHDLSKSNFFKKNAQNYINVLGMKQLNTLENTSL' A
#
# COMPACT_ATOMS: atom_id res chain seq x y z
N MET A 1 -13.57 9.76 -4.94
CA MET A 1 -13.81 10.12 -3.53
C MET A 1 -12.56 10.79 -3.05
N THR A 2 -12.62 12.03 -2.58
CA THR A 2 -11.44 12.71 -2.00
C THR A 2 -11.22 12.18 -0.60
N SER A 3 -10.05 11.60 -0.37
CA SER A 3 -9.65 11.07 0.94
C SER A 3 -9.09 12.21 1.80
N ASN A 4 -9.80 12.59 2.87
CA ASN A 4 -9.28 13.59 3.83
C ASN A 4 -8.22 12.95 4.72
N ILE A 5 -6.98 12.86 4.22
CA ILE A 5 -5.84 12.33 4.96
C ILE A 5 -5.14 13.48 5.65
N ASP A 6 -4.92 13.34 6.96
CA ASP A 6 -4.02 14.21 7.69
C ASP A 6 -2.56 13.76 7.47
N TYR A 7 -1.89 14.42 6.54
CA TYR A 7 -0.48 14.16 6.23
C TYR A 7 0.49 14.63 7.32
N THR A 8 0.02 15.37 8.34
CA THR A 8 0.85 15.82 9.46
C THR A 8 0.80 14.87 10.66
N SER A 9 -0.17 13.95 10.69
CA SER A 9 -0.32 13.00 11.78
C SER A 9 0.85 12.01 11.83
N PRO A 10 1.42 11.74 13.02
CA PRO A 10 2.48 10.75 13.19
C PRO A 10 2.00 9.31 12.95
N THR A 11 0.69 9.08 12.87
CA THR A 11 0.11 7.76 12.60
C THR A 11 -0.14 7.51 11.11
N THR A 12 0.11 8.50 10.24
CA THR A 12 -0.08 8.36 8.80
C THR A 12 1.04 7.48 8.22
N ASN A 13 0.66 6.41 7.54
CA ASN A 13 1.60 5.47 6.95
C ASN A 13 1.86 5.86 5.50
N PHE A 14 3.11 6.25 5.21
CA PHE A 14 3.53 6.68 3.87
C PHE A 14 4.20 5.57 3.06
N THR A 15 4.56 4.48 3.73
CA THR A 15 5.24 3.34 3.11
C THR A 15 4.64 2.05 3.63
N HIS A 16 4.74 1.02 2.80
CA HIS A 16 4.35 -0.34 3.17
C HIS A 16 5.37 -1.32 2.61
N ASP A 17 5.79 -2.26 3.45
CA ASP A 17 6.69 -3.33 3.05
C ASP A 17 5.91 -4.43 2.33
N LEU A 18 6.09 -4.54 1.00
CA LEU A 18 5.38 -5.52 0.17
C LEU A 18 5.66 -6.96 0.58
N SER A 19 6.81 -7.26 1.19
CA SER A 19 7.12 -8.61 1.65
C SER A 19 6.18 -9.09 2.76
N LYS A 20 5.59 -8.15 3.52
CA LYS A 20 4.60 -8.40 4.56
C LYS A 20 3.18 -8.55 4.02
N SER A 21 2.98 -8.39 2.71
CA SER A 21 1.67 -8.47 2.06
C SER A 21 1.64 -9.44 0.89
N ASN A 22 2.44 -10.49 0.99
CA ASN A 22 2.45 -11.58 0.02
C ASN A 22 1.15 -12.37 0.10
N PHE A 23 0.38 -12.34 -0.99
CA PHE A 23 -0.83 -13.11 -1.13
C PHE A 23 -0.56 -14.47 -1.78
N PHE A 24 0.34 -14.50 -2.76
CA PHE A 24 0.73 -15.72 -3.43
C PHE A 24 2.16 -15.65 -3.98
N LYS A 25 2.92 -16.75 -3.84
CA LYS A 25 4.26 -16.90 -4.42
C LYS A 25 4.29 -18.11 -5.34
N LYS A 26 4.53 -17.88 -6.63
CA LYS A 26 4.75 -18.98 -7.59
C LYS A 26 6.17 -19.51 -7.52
N ASN A 27 7.16 -18.61 -7.48
CA ASN A 27 8.59 -18.93 -7.36
C ASN A 27 9.36 -17.70 -6.84
N ALA A 28 10.69 -17.76 -6.79
CA ALA A 28 11.52 -16.69 -6.23
C ALA A 28 11.47 -15.37 -7.01
N GLN A 29 10.90 -15.36 -8.23
CA GLN A 29 10.80 -14.20 -9.12
C GLN A 29 9.34 -13.77 -9.39
N ASN A 30 8.35 -14.48 -8.85
CA ASN A 30 6.93 -14.25 -9.16
C ASN A 30 6.09 -14.24 -7.88
N TYR A 31 5.60 -13.05 -7.54
CA TYR A 31 4.81 -12.76 -6.35
C TYR A 31 3.56 -12.01 -6.74
N ILE A 32 2.45 -12.33 -6.09
CA ILE A 32 1.25 -11.52 -6.07
C ILE A 32 1.16 -10.95 -4.66
N ASN A 33 1.27 -9.63 -4.54
CA ASN A 33 1.06 -8.92 -3.29
C ASN A 33 -0.31 -8.24 -3.32
N VAL A 34 -0.94 -8.10 -2.17
CA VAL A 34 -2.22 -7.41 -2.04
C VAL A 34 -2.02 -6.15 -1.20
N LEU A 35 -2.60 -5.03 -1.63
CA LEU A 35 -2.63 -3.81 -0.82
C LEU A 35 -4.08 -3.40 -0.62
N GLY A 36 -4.44 -3.08 0.62
CA GLY A 36 -5.75 -2.54 0.95
C GLY A 36 -5.76 -1.02 0.91
N MET A 37 -6.94 -0.43 1.08
CA MET A 37 -7.08 1.03 1.10
C MET A 37 -6.14 1.67 2.11
N LYS A 38 -5.99 1.12 3.32
CA LYS A 38 -5.09 1.68 4.35
C LYS A 38 -3.63 1.83 3.89
N GLN A 39 -3.13 0.91 3.07
CA GLN A 39 -1.77 0.96 2.52
C GLN A 39 -1.66 1.88 1.30
N LEU A 40 -2.76 2.12 0.59
CA LEU A 40 -2.82 2.96 -0.61
C LEU A 40 -3.35 4.37 -0.34
N ASN A 41 -3.83 4.65 0.87
CA ASN A 41 -4.51 5.90 1.19
C ASN A 41 -3.64 7.12 0.85
N THR A 42 -2.34 7.09 1.13
CA THR A 42 -1.42 8.20 0.82
C THR A 42 -1.00 8.30 -0.65
N LEU A 43 -1.47 7.40 -1.52
CA LEU A 43 -1.23 7.43 -2.96
C LEU A 43 -2.43 8.08 -3.65
N GLU A 44 -2.59 9.40 -3.49
CA GLU A 44 -3.62 10.13 -4.22
C GLU A 44 -3.21 10.34 -5.68
N ASN A 45 -4.17 10.07 -6.58
CA ASN A 45 -4.05 10.33 -8.02
C ASN A 45 -2.86 9.63 -8.72
N THR A 46 -2.42 8.47 -8.21
CA THR A 46 -1.36 7.65 -8.81
C THR A 46 -1.95 6.43 -9.53
N SER A 47 -1.41 6.09 -10.69
CA SER A 47 -1.68 4.80 -11.35
C SER A 47 -0.49 3.87 -11.14
N LEU A 48 -0.76 2.62 -10.74
CA LEU A 48 0.21 1.55 -10.52
C LEU A 48 0.10 0.48 -11.62
#